data_AF-A0A424QJQ1-F1
#
_entry.id   AF-A0A424QJQ1-F1
#
_cell.length_a   1.000
_cell.length_b   1.000
_cell.length_c   1.000
_cell.angle_alpha   90.00
_cell.angle_beta   90.00
_cell.angle_gamma   90.00
#
_symmetry.space_group_name_H-M   'P 1'
#
loop_
_entity.id
_entity.type
_entity.pdbx_description
1 polymer ?
#
loop_
_entity_poly.entity_id
_entity_poly.type
_entity_poly.pdbx_seq_one_letter_code
_entity_poly.pdbx_strand_id
1 'polypeptide(L)'
;MKRTIALLFACLMIVTTIPANVAAQDAEPIAFGIEYDYSNLNADIESMIGLDLTEIFQEVMAAGDDAGIDLLIGRVTTGTTTIVFEQYDGDMVTLDVDGTPTDFSTKITELTVRHGVLDDFAVNAEWDDSYAGIELTIGYDAEQLFNADVLYTEYFDANMGLHGMDMEMEIDAMIEYSVGISGELSGDGESLPFDVELKIGTSYEINNGLLEVRMDEPSPVYNEMTNLQPGEQLAWSCNADEG
;
A
#
# COMPACT_ATOMS: atom_id res chain seq x y z
N MET A 1 -16.35 14.15 -34.18
CA MET A 1 -15.60 13.06 -34.83
C MET A 1 -14.11 12.98 -34.45
N LYS A 2 -13.45 14.05 -33.96
CA LYS A 2 -12.02 13.99 -33.58
C LYS A 2 -11.74 13.38 -32.19
N ARG A 3 -12.72 13.34 -31.28
CA ARG A 3 -12.56 12.79 -29.92
C ARG A 3 -12.69 11.26 -29.84
N THR A 4 -13.48 10.64 -30.72
CA THR A 4 -13.70 9.18 -30.75
C THR A 4 -12.50 8.41 -31.32
N ILE A 5 -11.69 9.07 -32.16
CA ILE A 5 -10.48 8.47 -32.75
C ILE A 5 -9.33 8.46 -31.73
N ALA A 6 -9.24 9.45 -30.85
CA ALA A 6 -8.21 9.51 -29.81
C ALA A 6 -8.38 8.42 -28.73
N LEU A 7 -9.63 8.12 -28.34
CA LEU A 7 -9.93 7.01 -27.43
C LEU A 7 -9.64 5.64 -28.06
N LEU A 8 -9.89 5.48 -29.37
CA LEU A 8 -9.54 4.25 -30.07
C LEU A 8 -8.02 4.03 -30.13
N PHE A 9 -7.23 5.10 -30.28
CA PHE A 9 -5.76 5.02 -30.26
C PHE A 9 -5.17 4.82 -28.85
N ALA A 10 -5.82 5.34 -27.80
CA ALA A 10 -5.42 5.09 -26.42
C ALA A 10 -5.71 3.65 -25.98
N CYS A 11 -6.83 3.06 -26.41
CA CYS A 11 -7.14 1.65 -26.15
C CYS A 11 -6.33 0.67 -27.02
N LEU A 12 -5.82 1.09 -28.19
CA LEU A 12 -5.01 0.24 -29.08
C LEU A 12 -3.53 0.14 -28.64
N MET A 13 -3.10 0.86 -27.61
CA MET A 13 -1.74 0.75 -27.03
C MET A 13 -1.62 -0.37 -25.98
N ILE A 14 -2.69 -1.16 -25.77
CA ILE A 14 -2.63 -2.43 -25.02
C ILE A 14 -2.58 -3.59 -26.03
N VAL A 15 -1.68 -3.50 -27.01
CA VAL A 15 -1.34 -4.63 -27.87
C VAL A 15 0.03 -5.10 -27.43
N THR A 16 0.04 -6.20 -26.69
CA THR A 16 1.23 -6.96 -26.34
C THR A 16 1.97 -7.34 -27.62
N THR A 17 3.14 -6.77 -27.83
CA THR A 17 4.10 -7.32 -28.79
C THR A 17 4.67 -8.59 -28.16
N ILE A 18 4.25 -9.76 -28.63
CA ILE A 18 5.03 -10.99 -28.46
C ILE A 18 6.08 -10.99 -29.58
N PRO A 19 7.39 -10.80 -29.30
CA PRO A 19 8.39 -10.99 -30.32
C PRO A 19 8.52 -12.48 -30.60
N ALA A 20 8.20 -12.87 -31.84
CA ALA A 20 8.55 -14.17 -32.39
C ALA A 20 10.09 -14.26 -32.53
N ASN A 21 10.67 -15.28 -31.91
CA ASN A 21 12.04 -15.77 -32.09
C ASN A 21 13.17 -14.72 -32.10
N VAL A 22 13.79 -14.56 -30.94
CA VAL A 22 15.18 -14.08 -30.79
C VAL A 22 15.89 -15.02 -29.82
N ALA A 23 17.11 -15.41 -30.18
CA ALA A 23 17.99 -16.28 -29.40
C ALA A 23 18.09 -15.80 -27.94
N ALA A 24 18.30 -16.74 -27.02
CA ALA A 24 18.53 -16.51 -25.58
C ALA A 24 19.41 -15.27 -25.35
N GLN A 25 18.72 -14.17 -25.12
CA GLN A 25 19.24 -12.90 -24.69
C GLN A 25 18.58 -12.78 -23.31
N ASP A 26 19.41 -12.65 -22.28
CA ASP A 26 18.97 -12.60 -20.87
C ASP A 26 17.67 -11.79 -20.80
N ALA A 27 16.61 -12.39 -20.25
CA ALA A 27 15.30 -11.76 -20.21
C ALA A 27 15.45 -10.39 -19.54
N GLU A 28 15.16 -9.31 -20.28
CA GLU A 28 15.25 -7.96 -19.73
C GLU A 28 14.38 -7.87 -18.47
N PRO A 29 14.91 -7.34 -17.36
CA PRO A 29 14.14 -7.18 -16.13
C PRO A 29 12.84 -6.42 -16.40
N ILE A 30 11.73 -6.94 -15.89
CA ILE A 30 10.41 -6.30 -16.00
C ILE A 30 10.08 -5.68 -14.65
N ALA A 31 9.95 -4.36 -14.62
CA ALA A 31 9.49 -3.61 -13.46
C ALA A 31 8.08 -3.05 -13.70
N PHE A 32 7.18 -3.24 -12.74
CA PHE A 32 5.85 -2.62 -12.74
C PHE A 32 5.41 -2.32 -11.32
N GLY A 33 4.52 -1.34 -11.16
CA GLY A 33 4.12 -0.91 -9.84
C GLY A 33 3.02 0.13 -9.85
N ILE A 34 2.65 0.55 -8.65
CA ILE A 34 1.70 1.63 -8.41
C ILE A 34 2.29 2.62 -7.42
N GLU A 35 1.97 3.89 -7.62
CA GLU A 35 2.28 4.96 -6.68
C GLU A 35 1.02 5.77 -6.43
N TYR A 36 0.77 6.10 -5.17
CA TYR A 36 -0.31 6.96 -4.73
C TYR A 36 0.26 8.12 -3.91
N ASP A 37 -0.10 9.34 -4.29
CA ASP A 37 0.22 10.56 -3.57
C ASP A 37 -1.02 11.04 -2.81
N TYR A 38 -0.92 11.06 -1.48
CA TYR A 38 -2.02 11.36 -0.57
C TYR A 38 -2.48 12.82 -0.63
N SER A 39 -1.73 13.72 -1.26
CA SER A 39 -2.23 15.07 -1.55
C SER A 39 -3.45 15.05 -2.50
N ASN A 40 -3.67 13.97 -3.24
CA ASN A 40 -4.84 13.78 -4.10
C ASN A 40 -6.08 13.26 -3.37
N LEU A 41 -5.97 12.89 -2.08
CA LEU A 41 -7.03 12.20 -1.34
C LEU A 41 -8.37 12.94 -1.38
N ASN A 42 -8.38 14.26 -1.18
CA ASN A 42 -9.61 15.04 -1.20
C ASN A 42 -10.28 15.04 -2.59
N ALA A 43 -9.49 15.18 -3.66
CA ALA A 43 -10.00 15.17 -5.03
C ALA A 43 -10.55 13.78 -5.42
N ASP A 44 -9.91 12.71 -4.96
CA ASP A 44 -10.36 11.34 -5.20
C ASP A 44 -11.67 11.04 -4.45
N ILE A 45 -11.79 11.50 -3.20
CA ILE A 45 -13.04 11.41 -2.43
C ILE A 45 -14.14 12.17 -3.17
N GLU A 46 -13.90 13.42 -3.58
CA GLU A 46 -14.87 14.20 -4.36
C GLU A 46 -15.29 13.47 -5.64
N SER A 47 -14.33 12.90 -6.39
CA SER A 47 -14.64 12.15 -7.60
C SER A 47 -15.44 10.87 -7.33
N MET A 48 -15.23 10.22 -6.19
CA MET A 48 -15.83 8.92 -5.88
C MET A 48 -17.23 9.05 -5.27
N ILE A 49 -17.44 10.01 -4.37
CA ILE A 49 -18.72 10.19 -3.64
C ILE A 49 -19.45 11.50 -4.00
N GLY A 50 -18.83 12.40 -4.77
CA GLY A 50 -19.42 13.67 -5.20
C GLY A 50 -19.47 14.74 -4.12
N LEU A 51 -18.68 14.60 -3.04
CA LEU A 51 -18.65 15.53 -1.91
C LEU A 51 -17.26 16.14 -1.76
N ASP A 52 -17.19 17.48 -1.72
CA ASP A 52 -15.97 18.20 -1.36
C ASP A 52 -15.92 18.36 0.17
N LEU A 53 -14.93 17.71 0.80
CA LEU A 53 -14.73 17.81 2.25
C LEU A 53 -14.42 19.25 2.70
N THR A 54 -13.76 20.04 1.84
CA THR A 54 -13.44 21.44 2.13
C THR A 54 -14.71 22.28 2.20
N GLU A 55 -15.65 22.06 1.27
CA GLU A 55 -16.96 22.72 1.26
C GLU A 55 -17.75 22.34 2.52
N ILE A 56 -17.77 21.05 2.89
CA ILE A 56 -18.43 20.59 4.12
C ILE A 56 -17.85 21.29 5.35
N PHE A 57 -16.52 21.40 5.47
CA PHE A 57 -15.91 22.10 6.60
C PHE A 57 -16.27 23.59 6.61
N GLN A 58 -16.29 24.24 5.45
CA GLN A 58 -16.71 25.65 5.33
C GLN A 58 -18.17 25.86 5.73
N GLU A 59 -19.08 24.97 5.34
CA GLU A 59 -20.49 25.04 5.77
C GLU A 59 -20.64 24.89 7.28
N VAL A 60 -19.86 23.99 7.90
CA VAL A 60 -19.87 23.80 9.36
C VAL A 60 -19.31 25.01 10.09
N MET A 61 -18.21 25.61 9.59
CA MET A 61 -17.65 26.85 10.16
C MET A 61 -18.66 28.01 10.04
N ALA A 62 -19.34 28.17 8.90
CA ALA A 62 -20.37 29.19 8.72
C ALA A 62 -21.58 28.98 9.66
N ALA A 63 -21.96 27.73 9.93
CA ALA A 63 -23.00 27.44 10.92
C ALA A 63 -22.55 27.77 12.35
N GLY A 64 -21.25 27.66 12.64
CA GLY A 64 -20.63 28.14 13.88
C GLY A 64 -20.80 29.64 14.04
N ASP A 65 -20.42 30.41 13.01
CA ASP A 65 -20.57 31.87 12.99
C ASP A 65 -22.03 32.29 13.25
N ASP A 66 -22.99 31.63 12.59
CA ASP A 66 -24.43 31.87 12.77
C ASP A 66 -24.91 31.55 14.21
N ALA A 67 -24.24 30.61 14.89
CA ALA A 67 -24.51 30.24 16.27
C ALA A 67 -23.74 31.10 17.29
N GLY A 68 -22.85 31.99 16.84
CA GLY A 68 -21.97 32.80 17.68
C GLY A 68 -20.77 32.04 18.24
N ILE A 69 -20.37 30.94 17.59
CA ILE A 69 -19.18 30.14 17.92
C ILE A 69 -18.16 30.37 16.80
N ASP A 70 -17.02 30.97 17.10
CA ASP A 70 -15.91 31.04 16.13
C ASP A 70 -15.33 29.62 15.99
N LEU A 71 -15.43 29.05 14.79
CA LEU A 71 -15.05 27.67 14.53
C LEU A 71 -14.07 27.62 13.36
N LEU A 72 -12.89 27.05 13.59
CA LEU A 72 -11.89 26.76 12.58
C LEU A 72 -11.66 25.25 12.50
N ILE A 73 -11.86 24.67 11.32
CA ILE A 73 -11.58 23.25 11.05
C ILE A 73 -10.47 23.17 10.00
N GLY A 74 -9.39 22.47 10.33
CA GLY A 74 -8.26 22.22 9.45
C GLY A 74 -7.99 20.73 9.31
N ARG A 75 -7.68 20.29 8.09
CA ARG A 75 -7.19 18.95 7.81
C ARG A 75 -6.13 18.97 6.73
N VAL A 76 -5.05 18.23 6.94
CA VAL A 76 -4.02 18.01 5.94
C VAL A 76 -3.61 16.54 5.99
N THR A 77 -3.72 15.84 4.86
CA THR A 77 -3.17 14.49 4.70
C THR A 77 -2.08 14.55 3.64
N THR A 78 -0.88 14.11 3.98
CA THR A 78 0.27 14.07 3.05
C THR A 78 1.00 12.75 3.15
N GLY A 79 1.72 12.39 2.10
CA GLY A 79 2.48 11.16 2.07
C GLY A 79 2.40 10.46 0.73
N THR A 80 3.05 9.31 0.64
CA THR A 80 3.04 8.46 -0.55
C THR A 80 2.96 6.98 -0.18
N THR A 81 2.35 6.20 -1.06
CA THR A 81 2.46 4.74 -1.07
C THR A 81 3.01 4.33 -2.43
N THR A 82 4.12 3.61 -2.44
CA THR A 82 4.75 3.05 -3.64
C THR A 82 4.88 1.55 -3.46
N ILE A 83 4.42 0.79 -4.45
CA ILE A 83 4.55 -0.67 -4.51
C ILE A 83 5.16 -1.00 -5.87
N VAL A 84 6.32 -1.62 -5.89
CA VAL A 84 7.04 -2.00 -7.10
C VAL A 84 7.36 -3.48 -7.06
N PHE A 85 7.14 -4.14 -8.20
CA PHE A 85 7.56 -5.49 -8.48
C PHE A 85 8.62 -5.46 -9.58
N GLU A 86 9.74 -6.13 -9.36
CA GLU A 86 10.78 -6.34 -10.36
C GLU A 86 10.97 -7.84 -10.57
N GLN A 87 10.96 -8.28 -11.82
CA GLN A 87 11.11 -9.68 -12.18
C GLN A 87 12.25 -9.88 -13.16
N TYR A 88 13.12 -10.85 -12.87
CA TYR A 88 14.27 -11.16 -13.70
C TYR A 88 14.74 -12.61 -13.50
N ASP A 89 15.56 -13.08 -14.42
CA ASP A 89 16.21 -14.38 -14.33
C ASP A 89 17.47 -14.27 -13.48
N GLY A 90 17.59 -15.10 -12.45
CA GLY A 90 18.76 -15.13 -11.59
C GLY A 90 19.84 -16.08 -12.09
N ASP A 91 20.93 -16.18 -11.33
CA ASP A 91 21.98 -17.16 -11.59
C ASP A 91 21.46 -18.58 -11.40
N MET A 92 22.00 -19.53 -12.17
CA MET A 92 21.74 -20.95 -11.93
C MET A 92 22.33 -21.38 -10.58
N VAL A 93 21.57 -22.21 -9.85
CA VAL A 93 21.96 -22.69 -8.52
C VAL A 93 21.93 -24.20 -8.50
N THR A 94 22.98 -24.82 -7.97
CA THR A 94 23.00 -26.27 -7.71
C THR A 94 22.45 -26.53 -6.31
N LEU A 95 21.35 -27.26 -6.22
CA LEU A 95 20.76 -27.71 -4.95
C LEU A 95 20.80 -29.24 -4.86
N ASP A 96 20.80 -29.76 -3.64
CA ASP A 96 20.70 -31.20 -3.39
C ASP A 96 19.21 -31.60 -3.35
N VAL A 97 18.81 -32.51 -4.23
CA VAL A 97 17.50 -33.14 -4.21
C VAL A 97 17.71 -34.63 -4.02
N ASP A 98 17.25 -35.17 -2.89
CA ASP A 98 17.38 -36.57 -2.50
C ASP A 98 18.81 -37.15 -2.61
N GLY A 99 19.83 -36.37 -2.27
CA GLY A 99 21.24 -36.75 -2.33
C GLY A 99 21.86 -36.61 -3.73
N THR A 100 21.14 -36.02 -4.69
CA THR A 100 21.62 -35.76 -6.05
C THR A 100 21.76 -34.26 -6.29
N PRO A 101 22.99 -33.74 -6.51
CA PRO A 101 23.20 -32.37 -6.93
C PRO A 101 22.53 -32.12 -8.29
N THR A 102 21.61 -31.15 -8.32
CA THR A 102 20.82 -30.80 -9.49
C THR A 102 20.90 -29.30 -9.72
N ASP A 103 21.13 -28.90 -10.99
CA ASP A 103 21.18 -27.50 -11.38
C ASP A 103 19.78 -26.97 -11.68
N PHE A 104 19.43 -25.85 -11.06
CA PHE A 104 18.17 -25.15 -11.24
C PHE A 104 18.40 -23.79 -11.89
N SER A 105 17.52 -23.45 -12.82
CA SER A 105 17.33 -22.06 -13.26
C SER A 105 16.48 -21.32 -12.24
N THR A 106 16.78 -20.05 -12.00
CA THR A 106 16.07 -19.25 -11.01
C THR A 106 15.25 -18.14 -11.65
N LYS A 107 14.05 -17.94 -11.14
CA LYS A 107 13.22 -16.76 -11.44
C LYS A 107 13.08 -15.96 -10.15
N ILE A 108 13.45 -14.70 -10.20
CA ILE A 108 13.45 -13.81 -9.05
C ILE A 108 12.32 -12.79 -9.22
N THR A 109 11.56 -12.57 -8.16
CA THR A 109 10.61 -11.46 -8.01
C THR A 109 10.96 -10.67 -6.76
N GLU A 110 11.31 -9.41 -6.95
CA GLU A 110 11.51 -8.44 -5.88
C GLU A 110 10.25 -7.63 -5.69
N LEU A 111 9.81 -7.47 -4.43
CA LEU A 111 8.74 -6.59 -4.03
C LEU A 111 9.32 -5.52 -3.12
N THR A 112 9.20 -4.26 -3.54
CA THR A 112 9.53 -3.08 -2.74
C THR A 112 8.24 -2.35 -2.40
N VAL A 113 7.93 -2.22 -1.12
CA VAL A 113 6.85 -1.37 -0.60
C VAL A 113 7.45 -0.23 0.20
N ARG A 114 7.04 0.99 -0.10
CA ARG A 114 7.34 2.19 0.67
C ARG A 114 6.04 2.93 0.93
N HIS A 115 5.70 3.10 2.20
CA HIS A 115 4.49 3.77 2.63
C HIS A 115 4.84 4.72 3.77
N GLY A 116 4.40 5.96 3.63
CA GLY A 116 4.54 6.98 4.65
C GLY A 116 3.40 7.96 4.54
N VAL A 117 2.63 8.14 5.61
CA VAL A 117 1.49 9.07 5.64
C VAL A 117 1.47 9.83 6.95
N LEU A 118 1.21 11.13 6.84
CA LEU A 118 0.85 12.02 7.93
C LEU A 118 -0.59 12.49 7.70
N ASP A 119 -1.45 12.33 8.70
CA ASP A 119 -2.83 12.83 8.70
C ASP A 119 -3.03 13.73 9.91
N ASP A 120 -3.05 15.04 9.66
CA ASP A 120 -3.20 16.08 10.67
C ASP A 120 -4.61 16.66 10.60
N PHE A 121 -5.27 16.75 11.74
CA PHE A 121 -6.60 17.32 11.88
C PHE A 121 -6.67 18.21 13.13
N ALA A 122 -7.25 19.39 13.00
CA ALA A 122 -7.45 20.29 14.12
C ALA A 122 -8.81 20.98 14.04
N VAL A 123 -9.43 21.16 15.20
CA VAL A 123 -10.62 21.99 15.40
C VAL A 123 -10.29 22.97 16.50
N ASN A 124 -10.46 24.26 16.22
CA ASN A 124 -10.47 25.31 17.21
C ASN A 124 -11.88 25.90 17.28
N ALA A 125 -12.41 26.03 18.49
CA ALA A 125 -13.74 26.56 18.76
C ALA A 125 -13.66 27.57 19.91
N GLU A 126 -14.19 28.76 19.70
CA GLU A 126 -14.28 29.81 20.70
C GLU A 126 -15.73 30.28 20.83
N TRP A 127 -16.18 30.43 22.06
CA TRP A 127 -17.48 30.99 22.38
C TRP A 127 -17.40 31.78 23.69
N ASP A 128 -17.98 32.97 23.72
CA ASP A 128 -18.09 33.77 24.93
C ASP A 128 -19.42 34.53 25.05
N ASP A 129 -19.77 34.86 26.28
CA ASP A 129 -20.80 35.81 26.62
C ASP A 129 -20.38 36.74 27.77
N SER A 130 -21.32 37.53 28.29
CA SER A 130 -21.03 38.47 29.38
C SER A 130 -20.68 37.82 30.74
N TYR A 131 -20.80 36.51 30.88
CA TYR A 131 -20.64 35.76 32.13
C TYR A 131 -19.56 34.68 32.05
N ALA A 132 -19.40 34.02 30.90
CA ALA A 132 -18.48 32.91 30.72
C ALA A 132 -17.93 32.83 29.29
N GLY A 133 -16.82 32.12 29.13
CA GLY A 133 -16.25 31.81 27.83
C GLY A 133 -15.60 30.42 27.82
N ILE A 134 -15.50 29.85 26.63
CA ILE A 134 -14.89 28.56 26.35
C ILE A 134 -14.04 28.72 25.10
N GLU A 135 -12.74 28.48 25.25
CA GLU A 135 -11.82 28.23 24.15
C GLU A 135 -11.47 26.74 24.17
N LEU A 136 -11.55 26.08 23.02
CA LEU A 136 -11.26 24.66 22.88
C LEU A 136 -10.50 24.40 21.57
N THR A 137 -9.35 23.77 21.69
CA THR A 137 -8.59 23.21 20.57
C THR A 137 -8.51 21.70 20.73
N ILE A 138 -8.97 20.97 19.71
CA ILE A 138 -8.82 19.52 19.59
C ILE A 138 -7.93 19.26 18.39
N GLY A 139 -6.79 18.61 18.61
CA GLY A 139 -5.88 18.13 17.59
C GLY A 139 -5.88 16.60 17.53
N TYR A 140 -5.74 16.07 16.32
CA TYR A 140 -5.47 14.67 16.05
C TYR A 140 -4.38 14.60 14.99
N ASP A 141 -3.38 13.77 15.24
CA ASP A 141 -2.28 13.53 14.31
C ASP A 141 -2.08 12.02 14.20
N ALA A 142 -1.87 11.53 12.97
CA ALA A 142 -1.55 10.14 12.71
C ALA A 142 -0.31 10.03 11.82
N GLU A 143 0.68 9.29 12.29
CA GLU A 143 1.86 8.95 11.52
C GLU A 143 1.84 7.45 11.20
N GLN A 144 1.99 7.11 9.92
CA GLN A 144 2.06 5.73 9.45
C GLN A 144 3.30 5.57 8.60
N LEU A 145 4.02 4.48 8.83
CA LEU A 145 5.18 4.10 8.06
C LEU A 145 5.14 2.58 7.85
N PHE A 146 5.33 2.15 6.61
CA PHE A 146 5.45 0.73 6.28
C PHE A 146 6.43 0.57 5.13
N ASN A 147 7.53 -0.12 5.39
CA ASN A 147 8.51 -0.50 4.42
C ASN A 147 8.58 -2.02 4.38
N ALA A 148 8.59 -2.59 3.17
CA ALA A 148 8.86 -4.00 2.99
C ALA A 148 9.76 -4.19 1.77
N ASP A 149 10.78 -5.00 1.95
CA ASP A 149 11.62 -5.53 0.88
C ASP A 149 11.52 -7.05 0.93
N VAL A 150 11.02 -7.65 -0.14
CA VAL A 150 10.80 -9.09 -0.24
C VAL A 150 11.47 -9.61 -1.51
N LEU A 151 12.39 -10.56 -1.34
CA LEU A 151 13.04 -11.28 -2.42
C LEU A 151 12.43 -12.68 -2.50
N TYR A 152 11.70 -12.97 -3.57
CA TYR A 152 11.12 -14.28 -3.83
C TYR A 152 11.87 -14.96 -4.97
N THR A 153 12.41 -16.16 -4.72
CA THR A 153 13.18 -16.93 -5.70
C THR A 153 12.50 -18.27 -5.95
N GLU A 154 12.24 -18.60 -7.21
CA GLU A 154 11.73 -19.92 -7.62
C GLU A 154 12.79 -20.73 -8.34
N TYR A 155 12.79 -22.05 -8.11
CA TYR A 155 13.77 -22.98 -8.66
C TYR A 155 13.11 -23.91 -9.69
N PHE A 156 13.59 -23.85 -10.93
CA PHE A 156 13.06 -24.62 -12.06
C PHE A 156 14.08 -25.58 -12.65
N ASP A 157 13.65 -26.81 -12.91
CA ASP A 157 14.45 -27.78 -13.66
C ASP A 157 14.47 -27.49 -15.17
N ALA A 158 15.23 -28.30 -15.92
CA ALA A 158 15.36 -28.16 -17.37
C ALA A 158 14.04 -28.33 -18.16
N ASN A 159 12.99 -28.87 -17.54
CA ASN A 159 11.65 -29.05 -18.14
C ASN A 159 10.65 -28.00 -17.66
N MET A 160 11.10 -26.92 -17.01
CA MET A 160 10.24 -25.90 -16.38
C MET A 160 9.32 -26.46 -15.27
N GLY A 161 9.72 -27.57 -14.63
CA GLY A 161 9.08 -28.05 -13.40
C GLY A 161 9.55 -27.22 -12.20
N LEU A 162 8.62 -26.73 -11.38
CA LEU A 162 8.93 -25.97 -10.16
C LEU A 162 9.29 -26.94 -9.03
N HIS A 163 10.49 -26.81 -8.46
CA HIS A 163 10.99 -27.68 -7.36
C HIS A 163 10.95 -27.02 -5.99
N GLY A 164 10.81 -25.70 -5.94
CA GLY A 164 10.80 -25.00 -4.67
C GLY A 164 10.81 -23.50 -4.83
N MET A 165 10.69 -22.83 -3.70
CA MET A 165 10.73 -21.39 -3.61
C MET A 165 11.35 -20.95 -2.29
N ASP A 166 12.08 -19.84 -2.33
CA ASP A 166 12.60 -19.14 -1.17
C ASP A 166 12.01 -17.74 -1.10
N MET A 167 11.81 -17.25 0.12
CA MET A 167 11.38 -15.89 0.38
C MET A 167 12.22 -15.30 1.50
N GLU A 168 12.92 -14.21 1.18
CA GLU A 168 13.65 -13.38 2.14
C GLU A 168 12.88 -12.08 2.34
N MET A 169 12.69 -11.65 3.58
CA MET A 169 11.87 -10.49 3.94
C MET A 169 12.55 -9.60 4.97
N GLU A 170 12.58 -8.30 4.65
CA GLU A 170 12.86 -7.22 5.58
C GLU A 170 11.61 -6.32 5.66
N ILE A 171 11.05 -6.14 6.86
CA ILE A 171 9.82 -5.36 7.05
C ILE A 171 10.01 -4.43 8.25
N ASP A 172 9.68 -3.16 8.07
CA ASP A 172 9.57 -2.16 9.13
C ASP A 172 8.18 -1.50 9.04
N ALA A 173 7.45 -1.50 10.14
CA ALA A 173 6.14 -0.88 10.23
C ALA A 173 6.02 -0.09 11.53
N MET A 174 5.45 1.11 11.43
CA MET A 174 5.17 1.98 12.56
C MET A 174 3.82 2.64 12.35
N ILE A 175 3.06 2.73 13.43
CA ILE A 175 1.88 3.58 13.48
C ILE A 175 1.83 4.30 14.81
N GLU A 176 1.56 5.60 14.74
CA GLU A 176 1.48 6.49 15.88
C GLU A 176 0.24 7.37 15.74
N TYR A 177 -0.48 7.52 16.84
CA TYR A 177 -1.63 8.40 16.96
C TYR A 177 -1.39 9.36 18.12
N SER A 178 -1.62 10.64 17.88
CA SER A 178 -1.66 11.68 18.90
C SER A 178 -3.03 12.32 18.94
N VAL A 179 -3.53 12.61 20.14
CA VAL A 179 -4.72 13.42 20.36
C VAL A 179 -4.40 14.45 21.42
N GLY A 180 -4.54 15.72 21.07
CA GLY A 180 -4.41 16.85 21.98
C GLY A 180 -5.77 17.51 22.22
N ILE A 181 -6.07 17.83 23.47
CA ILE A 181 -7.22 18.66 23.84
C ILE A 181 -6.72 19.74 24.78
N SER A 182 -6.78 20.98 24.35
CA SER A 182 -6.35 22.14 25.13
C SER A 182 -7.38 23.26 25.05
N GLY A 183 -7.32 24.20 25.98
CA GLY A 183 -8.25 25.33 25.99
C GLY A 183 -8.31 26.05 27.32
N GLU A 184 -9.30 26.92 27.44
CA GLU A 184 -9.54 27.73 28.62
C GLU A 184 -11.04 27.84 28.90
N LEU A 185 -11.43 27.70 30.16
CA LEU A 185 -12.75 28.07 30.65
C LEU A 185 -12.63 29.39 31.41
N SER A 186 -13.40 30.40 31.03
CA SER A 186 -13.41 31.71 31.70
C SER A 186 -14.78 32.03 32.31
N GLY A 187 -14.78 32.76 33.41
CA GLY A 187 -16.01 33.20 34.08
C GLY A 187 -15.75 33.95 35.39
N ASP A 188 -16.59 34.93 35.69
CA ASP A 188 -16.48 35.77 36.91
C ASP A 188 -15.09 36.41 37.12
N GLY A 189 -14.39 36.72 36.04
CA GLY A 189 -13.03 37.29 36.06
C GLY A 189 -11.90 36.30 36.36
N GLU A 190 -12.21 35.00 36.47
CA GLU A 190 -11.24 33.92 36.59
C GLU A 190 -11.13 33.14 35.26
N SER A 191 -9.97 32.52 35.04
CA SER A 191 -9.76 31.60 33.92
C SER A 191 -9.08 30.31 34.38
N LEU A 192 -9.49 29.19 33.79
CA LEU A 192 -9.03 27.85 34.10
C LEU A 192 -8.55 27.18 32.80
N PRO A 193 -7.24 27.18 32.54
CA PRO A 193 -6.68 26.49 31.39
C PRO A 193 -6.63 24.97 31.64
N PHE A 194 -6.74 24.21 30.57
CA PHE A 194 -6.50 22.77 30.56
C PHE A 194 -5.71 22.37 29.31
N ASP A 195 -4.90 21.33 29.45
CA ASP A 195 -4.11 20.76 28.37
C ASP A 195 -3.91 19.27 28.65
N VAL A 196 -4.38 18.44 27.73
CA VAL A 196 -4.36 16.99 27.83
C VAL A 196 -3.89 16.42 26.50
N GLU A 197 -2.83 15.64 26.55
CA GLU A 197 -2.27 14.94 25.39
C GLU A 197 -2.29 13.43 25.63
N LEU A 198 -2.72 12.68 24.62
CA LEU A 198 -2.63 11.23 24.57
C LEU A 198 -1.89 10.82 23.30
N LYS A 199 -0.80 10.08 23.49
CA LYS A 199 0.00 9.53 22.40
C LYS A 199 0.09 8.01 22.52
N ILE A 200 -0.28 7.30 21.45
CA ILE A 200 -0.26 5.83 21.38
C ILE A 200 0.45 5.44 20.09
N GLY A 201 1.50 4.62 20.20
CA GLY A 201 2.21 4.09 19.05
C GLY A 201 2.55 2.62 19.19
N THR A 202 2.69 1.94 18.06
CA THR A 202 3.23 0.59 17.97
C THR A 202 4.16 0.50 16.76
N SER A 203 5.20 -0.32 16.89
CA SER A 203 6.10 -0.64 15.78
C SER A 203 6.32 -2.14 15.69
N TYR A 204 6.68 -2.60 14.50
CA TYR A 204 6.95 -3.99 14.18
C TYR A 204 8.11 -4.06 13.17
N GLU A 205 9.00 -5.02 13.38
CA GLU A 205 10.23 -5.14 12.59
C GLU A 205 10.53 -6.63 12.34
N ILE A 206 10.82 -6.98 11.09
CA ILE A 206 11.40 -8.26 10.67
C ILE A 206 12.71 -7.93 9.97
N ASN A 207 13.83 -8.29 10.59
CA ASN A 207 15.17 -8.00 10.06
C ASN A 207 15.79 -9.13 9.24
N ASN A 208 15.20 -10.33 9.29
CA ASN A 208 15.70 -11.50 8.57
C ASN A 208 14.61 -12.58 8.51
N GLY A 209 13.52 -12.30 7.81
CA GLY A 209 12.48 -13.30 7.57
C GLY A 209 12.93 -14.24 6.46
N LEU A 210 12.98 -15.54 6.75
CA LEU A 210 13.35 -16.57 5.77
C LEU A 210 12.26 -17.64 5.74
N LEU A 211 11.75 -17.92 4.54
CA LEU A 211 10.88 -19.04 4.26
C LEU A 211 11.51 -19.86 3.14
N GLU A 212 11.66 -21.16 3.38
CA GLU A 212 12.12 -22.13 2.39
C GLU A 212 11.03 -23.17 2.18
N VAL A 213 10.70 -23.42 0.91
CA VAL A 213 9.85 -24.54 0.50
C VAL A 213 10.58 -25.36 -0.54
N ARG A 214 10.64 -26.66 -0.31
CA ARG A 214 11.19 -27.66 -1.22
C ARG A 214 10.11 -28.70 -1.50
N MET A 215 9.96 -29.08 -2.76
CA MET A 215 9.01 -30.08 -3.22
C MET A 215 9.77 -31.37 -3.54
N ASP A 216 9.21 -32.51 -3.14
CA ASP A 216 9.81 -33.83 -3.45
C ASP A 216 9.72 -34.15 -4.96
N GLU A 217 8.67 -33.66 -5.62
CA GLU A 217 8.47 -33.83 -7.07
C GLU A 217 8.26 -32.47 -7.76
N PRO A 218 8.71 -32.30 -9.02
CA PRO A 218 8.49 -31.07 -9.78
C PRO A 218 7.00 -30.79 -9.96
N SER A 219 6.55 -29.61 -9.53
CA SER A 219 5.22 -29.13 -9.80
C SER A 219 5.09 -28.72 -11.28
N PRO A 220 4.10 -29.24 -12.02
CA PRO A 220 3.86 -28.90 -13.42
C PRO A 220 3.04 -27.60 -13.59
N VAL A 221 2.77 -26.87 -12.51
CA VAL A 221 1.77 -25.77 -12.47
C VAL A 221 1.95 -24.73 -13.58
N TYR A 222 3.17 -24.32 -13.89
CA TYR A 222 3.45 -23.33 -14.94
C TYR A 222 3.18 -23.87 -16.35
N ASN A 223 3.53 -25.13 -16.59
CA ASN A 223 3.25 -25.81 -17.85
C ASN A 223 1.74 -26.00 -18.05
N GLU A 224 1.02 -26.41 -17.01
CA GLU A 224 -0.44 -26.57 -17.06
C GLU A 224 -1.16 -25.23 -17.24
N MET A 225 -0.73 -24.19 -16.51
CA MET A 225 -1.28 -22.84 -16.61
C MET A 225 -1.18 -22.28 -18.04
N THR A 226 -0.05 -22.52 -18.72
CA THR A 226 0.17 -22.07 -20.11
C THR A 226 -0.78 -22.75 -21.11
N ASN A 227 -1.28 -23.94 -20.77
CA ASN A 227 -2.17 -24.72 -21.65
C ASN A 227 -3.67 -24.45 -21.41
N LEU A 228 -4.02 -23.68 -20.38
CA LEU A 228 -5.42 -23.37 -20.06
C LEU A 228 -6.12 -22.62 -21.20
N GLN A 229 -7.32 -23.07 -21.55
CA GLN A 229 -8.22 -22.37 -22.45
C GLN A 229 -9.13 -21.38 -21.70
N PRO A 230 -9.72 -20.38 -22.39
CA PRO A 230 -10.63 -19.44 -21.75
C PRO A 230 -11.79 -20.12 -21.02
N GLY A 231 -11.93 -19.85 -19.72
CA GLY A 231 -12.97 -20.43 -18.87
C GLY A 231 -12.59 -21.73 -18.17
N GLU A 232 -11.41 -22.28 -18.45
CA GLU A 232 -10.85 -23.39 -17.67
C GLU A 232 -10.20 -22.89 -16.39
N GLN A 233 -10.11 -23.78 -15.39
CA GLN A 233 -9.51 -23.50 -14.09
C GLN A 233 -8.50 -24.59 -13.79
N LEU A 234 -7.36 -24.18 -13.24
CA LEU A 234 -6.38 -25.08 -12.68
C LEU A 234 -6.53 -25.09 -11.15
N ALA A 235 -6.65 -26.28 -10.58
CA ALA A 235 -6.56 -26.49 -9.15
C ALA A 235 -5.22 -27.15 -8.85
N TRP A 236 -4.43 -26.53 -7.97
CA TRP A 236 -3.12 -27.03 -7.58
C TRP A 236 -3.09 -27.21 -6.06
N SER A 237 -2.63 -28.38 -5.61
CA SER A 237 -2.53 -28.73 -4.19
C SER A 237 -1.33 -29.62 -3.93
N CYS A 238 -0.68 -29.43 -2.78
CA CYS A 238 0.45 -30.27 -2.36
C CYS A 238 0.04 -31.69 -1.90
N ASN A 239 -1.26 -31.90 -1.63
CA ASN A 239 -1.82 -33.23 -1.38
C ASN A 239 -2.72 -33.59 -2.55
N ALA A 240 -2.24 -34.48 -3.41
CA ALA A 240 -3.13 -35.32 -4.18
C ALA A 240 -3.47 -36.50 -3.27
N ASP A 241 -4.64 -36.48 -2.63
CA ASP A 241 -5.20 -37.74 -2.16
C ASP A 241 -5.35 -38.63 -3.40
N GLU A 242 -4.57 -39.71 -3.45
CA GLU A 242 -4.65 -40.75 -4.47
C GLU A 242 -6.10 -41.23 -4.60
N GLY A 243 -6.71 -40.97 -5.75
CA GLY A 243 -8.02 -41.53 -6.13
C GLY A 243 -7.90 -42.96 -6.66
#